data_AF-A0A2N1HKM1-F1
#
_entry.id   AF-A0A2N1HKM1-F1
#
_cell.length_a   1.000
_cell.length_b   1.000
_cell.length_c   1.000
_cell.angle_alpha   90.00
_cell.angle_beta   90.00
_cell.angle_gamma   90.00
#
_symmetry.space_group_name_H-M   'P 1'
#
loop_
_entity.id
_entity.type
_entity.pdbx_description
1 polymer ?
#
loop_
_entity_poly.entity_id
_entity_poly.type
_entity_poly.pdbx_seq_one_letter_code
_entity_poly.pdbx_strand_id
1 'polypeptide(L)'
;MSNSNQEFLSMALAYIEIGKMSAGTDSELKNTSEYENAIAYQLYHSVELFYKYMLLNKGVTKKVHDLETLEIEYRNHFSEERYQLEHPFDFSNYKASDLNPDEAEMAEAHLQKFKPKFMDQHLRYPSNHNTGGYSYKFDPCYFDSIKEQMLRISAIAC
;
A
#
# COMPACT_ATOMS: atom_id res chain seq x y z
N MET A 1 -9.94 -24.67 -14.99
CA MET A 1 -10.48 -23.53 -14.23
C MET A 1 -9.61 -22.34 -14.57
N SER A 2 -10.16 -21.32 -15.22
CA SER A 2 -9.36 -20.23 -15.78
C SER A 2 -8.68 -19.42 -14.70
N ASN A 3 -7.49 -18.95 -15.04
CA ASN A 3 -6.54 -18.09 -14.33
C ASN A 3 -7.09 -16.74 -13.80
N SER A 4 -8.37 -16.60 -13.45
CA SER A 4 -8.96 -15.28 -13.09
C SER A 4 -8.29 -14.63 -11.89
N ASN A 5 -7.72 -15.42 -10.97
CA ASN A 5 -6.99 -14.88 -9.83
C ASN A 5 -5.64 -14.26 -10.25
N GLN A 6 -4.98 -14.82 -11.27
CA GLN A 6 -3.69 -14.32 -11.75
C GLN A 6 -3.77 -12.92 -12.34
N GLU A 7 -4.95 -12.48 -12.78
CA GLU A 7 -5.18 -11.10 -13.22
C GLU A 7 -4.92 -10.10 -12.09
N PHE A 8 -5.30 -10.41 -10.84
CA PHE A 8 -5.02 -9.55 -9.69
C PHE A 8 -3.52 -9.42 -9.41
N LEU A 9 -2.77 -10.53 -9.45
CA LEU A 9 -1.32 -10.49 -9.29
C LEU A 9 -0.67 -9.72 -10.44
N SER A 10 -1.11 -9.95 -11.68
CA SER A 10 -0.57 -9.26 -12.86
C SER A 10 -0.82 -7.75 -12.78
N MET A 11 -2.01 -7.32 -12.36
CA MET A 11 -2.32 -5.91 -12.13
C MET A 11 -1.49 -5.33 -10.97
N ALA A 12 -1.36 -6.06 -9.85
CA ALA A 12 -0.53 -5.61 -8.73
C ALA A 12 0.91 -5.30 -9.18
N LEU A 13 1.51 -6.21 -9.96
CA LEU A 13 2.85 -6.02 -10.51
C LEU A 13 2.91 -4.88 -11.53
N ALA A 14 1.87 -4.69 -12.36
CA ALA A 14 1.80 -3.57 -13.28
C ALA A 14 1.79 -2.21 -12.53
N TYR A 15 1.04 -2.12 -11.44
CA TYR A 15 1.03 -0.92 -10.57
C TYR A 15 2.39 -0.66 -9.93
N ILE A 16 3.13 -1.71 -9.54
CA ILE A 16 4.53 -1.56 -9.09
C ILE A 16 5.39 -0.93 -10.19
N GLU A 17 5.34 -1.44 -11.42
CA GLU A 17 6.16 -0.93 -12.52
C GLU A 17 5.81 0.52 -12.88
N ILE A 18 4.52 0.87 -12.88
CA ILE A 18 4.07 2.25 -13.10
C ILE A 18 4.63 3.16 -12.01
N GLY A 19 4.44 2.80 -10.73
CA GLY A 19 4.94 3.59 -9.60
C GLY A 19 6.46 3.75 -9.61
N LYS A 20 7.20 2.69 -9.95
CA LYS A 20 8.65 2.71 -10.13
C LYS A 20 9.09 3.69 -11.22
N MET A 21 8.47 3.60 -12.41
CA MET A 21 8.79 4.50 -13.52
C MET A 21 8.48 5.96 -13.16
N SER A 22 7.34 6.23 -12.52
CA SER A 22 6.96 7.56 -12.05
C SER A 22 7.95 8.10 -11.01
N ALA A 23 8.33 7.29 -10.02
CA ALA A 23 9.34 7.66 -9.02
C ALA A 23 10.72 7.96 -9.66
N GLY A 24 11.06 7.28 -10.76
CA GLY A 24 12.34 7.43 -11.46
C GLY A 24 12.38 8.57 -12.47
N THR A 25 11.23 9.16 -12.81
CA THR A 25 11.14 10.19 -13.85
C THR A 25 11.74 11.50 -13.36
N ASP A 26 12.58 12.13 -14.18
CA ASP A 26 13.08 13.49 -13.91
C ASP A 26 12.11 14.51 -14.50
N SER A 27 11.02 14.78 -13.75
CA SER A 27 9.99 15.74 -14.12
C SER A 27 10.00 16.91 -13.14
N GLU A 28 9.75 18.13 -13.64
CA GLU A 28 9.53 19.31 -12.78
C GLU A 28 8.36 19.11 -11.81
N LEU A 29 7.39 18.26 -12.17
CA LEU A 29 6.25 17.91 -11.32
C LEU A 29 6.60 16.92 -10.22
N LYS A 30 7.78 16.27 -10.26
CA LYS A 30 8.13 15.19 -9.32
C LYS A 30 8.16 15.62 -7.86
N ASN A 31 8.43 16.89 -7.60
CA ASN A 31 8.49 17.43 -6.24
C ASN A 31 7.16 18.07 -5.80
N THR A 32 6.06 17.87 -6.54
CA THR A 32 4.74 18.30 -6.10
C THR A 32 4.08 17.20 -5.28
N SER A 33 3.32 17.62 -4.26
CA SER A 33 2.57 16.70 -3.40
C SER A 33 1.60 15.80 -4.17
N GLU A 34 1.04 16.30 -5.26
CA GLU A 34 0.11 15.57 -6.13
C GLU A 34 0.79 14.44 -6.87
N TYR A 35 2.03 14.67 -7.35
CA TYR A 35 2.80 13.65 -8.05
C TYR A 35 3.27 12.56 -7.09
N GLU A 36 3.74 12.96 -5.90
CA GLU A 36 4.12 12.05 -4.83
C GLU A 36 2.91 11.20 -4.36
N ASN A 37 1.74 11.82 -4.21
CA ASN A 37 0.50 11.10 -3.89
C ASN A 37 0.09 10.13 -5.00
N ALA A 38 0.25 10.51 -6.27
CA ALA A 38 -0.03 9.62 -7.40
C ALA A 38 0.90 8.41 -7.42
N ILE A 39 2.19 8.58 -7.07
CA ILE A 39 3.16 7.48 -6.90
C ILE A 39 2.73 6.58 -5.73
N ALA A 40 2.40 7.17 -4.58
CA ALA A 40 1.94 6.45 -3.41
C ALA A 40 0.68 5.64 -3.68
N TYR A 41 -0.25 6.18 -4.48
CA TYR A 41 -1.44 5.47 -4.92
C TYR A 41 -1.12 4.21 -5.70
N GLN A 42 -0.12 4.25 -6.61
CA GLN A 42 0.28 3.06 -7.35
C GLN A 42 0.72 1.94 -6.41
N LEU A 43 1.52 2.29 -5.39
CA LEU A 43 1.99 1.33 -4.41
C LEU A 43 0.85 0.81 -3.54
N TYR A 44 -0.01 1.71 -3.02
CA TYR A 44 -1.17 1.36 -2.21
C TYR A 44 -2.07 0.35 -2.93
N HIS A 45 -2.42 0.68 -4.18
CA HIS A 45 -3.32 -0.15 -4.95
C HIS A 45 -2.68 -1.46 -5.39
N SER A 46 -1.35 -1.48 -5.60
CA SER A 46 -0.62 -2.73 -5.81
C SER A 46 -0.75 -3.69 -4.62
N VAL A 47 -0.54 -3.19 -3.40
CA VAL A 47 -0.68 -4.00 -2.18
C VAL A 47 -2.12 -4.50 -2.03
N GLU A 48 -3.11 -3.63 -2.25
CA GLU A 48 -4.53 -4.00 -2.21
C GLU A 48 -4.86 -5.17 -3.16
N LEU A 49 -4.40 -5.08 -4.41
CA LEU A 49 -4.61 -6.11 -5.43
C LEU A 49 -3.88 -7.41 -5.08
N PHE A 50 -2.70 -7.31 -4.48
CA PHE A 50 -1.95 -8.48 -4.02
C PHE A 50 -2.67 -9.22 -2.90
N TYR A 51 -3.19 -8.51 -1.89
CA TYR A 51 -3.99 -9.17 -0.85
C TYR A 51 -5.26 -9.81 -1.41
N LYS A 52 -5.94 -9.15 -2.35
CA LYS A 52 -7.08 -9.75 -3.06
C LYS A 52 -6.70 -11.04 -3.79
N TYR A 53 -5.57 -11.05 -4.49
CA TYR A 53 -5.05 -12.25 -5.15
C TYR A 53 -4.87 -13.41 -4.16
N MET A 54 -4.16 -13.16 -3.05
CA MET A 54 -3.86 -14.19 -2.05
C MET A 54 -5.13 -14.72 -1.35
N LEU A 55 -6.04 -13.82 -0.99
CA LEU A 55 -7.32 -14.15 -0.36
C LEU A 55 -8.24 -14.94 -1.29
N LEU A 56 -8.30 -14.57 -2.57
CA LEU A 56 -9.07 -15.31 -3.57
C LEU A 56 -8.54 -16.73 -3.77
N ASN A 57 -7.22 -16.95 -3.68
CA ASN A 57 -6.63 -18.28 -3.71
C ASN A 57 -7.03 -19.15 -2.50
N LYS A 58 -7.47 -18.54 -1.40
CA LYS A 58 -8.06 -19.21 -0.23
C LYS A 58 -9.59 -19.31 -0.28
N GLY A 59 -10.21 -18.90 -1.39
CA GLY A 59 -11.67 -18.91 -1.57
C GLY A 59 -12.40 -17.74 -0.91
N VAL A 60 -11.68 -16.72 -0.43
CA VAL A 60 -12.27 -15.53 0.17
C VAL A 60 -12.66 -14.55 -0.94
N THR A 61 -13.95 -14.22 -1.05
CA THR A 61 -14.51 -13.41 -2.15
C THR A 61 -14.90 -11.99 -1.74
N LYS A 62 -14.40 -11.50 -0.60
CA LYS A 62 -14.67 -10.13 -0.12
C LYS A 62 -14.15 -9.09 -1.13
N LYS A 63 -15.00 -8.14 -1.51
CA LYS A 63 -14.70 -7.06 -2.47
C LYS A 63 -14.38 -5.72 -1.78
N VAL A 64 -13.78 -5.75 -0.61
CA VAL A 64 -13.40 -4.52 0.12
C VAL A 64 -12.15 -3.90 -0.52
N HIS A 65 -12.08 -2.57 -0.52
CA HIS A 65 -10.89 -1.79 -0.97
C HIS A 65 -10.06 -1.27 0.22
N ASP A 66 -10.56 -1.51 1.43
CA ASP A 66 -9.97 -1.11 2.69
C ASP A 66 -8.76 -1.99 2.99
N LEU A 67 -7.56 -1.41 2.91
CA LEU A 67 -6.32 -2.17 3.02
C LEU A 67 -6.16 -2.82 4.40
N GLU A 68 -6.53 -2.14 5.48
CA GLU A 68 -6.50 -2.67 6.85
C GLU A 68 -7.40 -3.91 6.99
N THR A 69 -8.63 -3.85 6.46
CA THR A 69 -9.55 -4.98 6.46
C THR A 69 -8.98 -6.15 5.64
N LEU A 70 -8.37 -5.87 4.49
CA LEU A 70 -7.73 -6.88 3.66
C LEU A 70 -6.53 -7.52 4.38
N GLU A 71 -5.73 -6.71 5.08
CA GLU A 71 -4.56 -7.18 5.80
C GLU A 71 -4.93 -8.05 7.01
N ILE A 72 -5.93 -7.65 7.80
CA ILE A 72 -6.44 -8.45 8.91
C ILE A 72 -6.93 -9.81 8.39
N GLU A 73 -7.73 -9.81 7.32
CA GLU A 73 -8.19 -11.05 6.70
C GLU A 73 -7.00 -11.88 6.17
N TYR A 74 -6.04 -11.23 5.50
CA TYR A 74 -4.84 -11.88 4.99
C TYR A 74 -4.06 -12.60 6.09
N ARG A 75 -3.77 -11.91 7.20
CA ARG A 75 -3.04 -12.46 8.35
C ARG A 75 -3.78 -13.61 9.04
N ASN A 76 -5.12 -13.65 8.97
CA ASN A 76 -5.91 -14.78 9.47
C ASN A 76 -5.72 -16.07 8.66
N HIS A 77 -5.43 -15.96 7.36
CA HIS A 77 -5.18 -17.12 6.48
C HIS A 77 -3.69 -17.42 6.29
N PHE A 78 -2.83 -16.42 6.49
CA PHE A 78 -1.39 -16.47 6.24
C PHE A 78 -0.62 -15.89 7.43
N SER A 79 -0.60 -16.59 8.55
CA SER A 79 0.01 -16.12 9.80
C SER A 79 1.51 -16.38 9.93
N GLU A 80 2.09 -17.22 9.07
CA GLU A 80 3.53 -17.51 9.10
C GLU A 80 4.35 -16.34 8.54
N GLU A 81 5.50 -16.06 9.15
CA GLU A 81 6.42 -14.97 8.78
C GLU A 81 6.80 -14.97 7.28
N ARG A 82 6.94 -16.14 6.67
CA ARG A 82 7.25 -16.29 5.24
C ARG A 82 6.21 -15.65 4.31
N TYR A 83 4.99 -15.44 4.79
CA TYR A 83 3.91 -14.77 4.08
C TYR A 83 3.77 -13.29 4.45
N GLN A 84 4.57 -12.76 5.38
CA GLN A 84 4.51 -11.35 5.73
C GLN A 84 4.96 -10.49 4.54
N LEU A 85 4.10 -9.55 4.15
CA LEU A 85 4.41 -8.50 3.18
C LEU A 85 4.66 -7.22 3.96
N GLU A 86 5.89 -6.72 3.95
CA GLU A 86 6.24 -5.45 4.59
C GLU A 86 5.96 -4.30 3.63
N HIS A 87 5.12 -3.34 4.03
CA HIS A 87 4.75 -2.21 3.18
C HIS A 87 4.52 -0.93 4.00
N PRO A 88 4.63 0.27 3.39
CA PRO A 88 4.67 1.53 4.13
C PRO A 88 3.30 2.02 4.60
N PHE A 89 2.23 1.30 4.22
CA PHE A 89 0.86 1.58 4.65
C PHE A 89 0.43 0.74 5.88
N ASP A 90 1.33 -0.08 6.41
CA ASP A 90 1.13 -0.76 7.68
C ASP A 90 1.63 0.17 8.78
N PHE A 91 0.69 0.90 9.40
CA PHE A 91 1.00 1.79 10.52
C PHE A 91 0.97 1.07 11.88
N SER A 92 0.74 -0.25 11.90
CA SER A 92 0.64 -1.02 13.15
C SER A 92 1.94 -1.04 13.97
N ASN A 93 3.08 -0.74 13.34
CA ASN A 93 4.40 -0.71 13.96
C ASN A 93 4.97 0.71 14.17
N TYR A 94 4.21 1.77 13.85
CA TYR A 94 4.67 3.14 14.05
C TYR A 94 4.88 3.41 15.55
N LYS A 95 6.08 3.88 15.90
CA LYS A 95 6.42 4.36 17.24
C LYS A 95 6.86 5.81 17.13
N ALA A 96 6.12 6.69 17.78
CA ALA A 96 6.51 8.09 17.93
C ALA A 96 7.87 8.21 18.62
N SER A 97 8.66 9.20 18.23
CA SER A 97 9.97 9.44 18.82
C SER A 97 9.83 10.02 20.22
N ASP A 98 10.59 9.49 21.18
CA ASP A 98 10.67 10.05 22.53
C ASP A 98 11.23 11.49 22.55
N LEU A 99 11.84 11.94 21.45
CA LEU A 99 12.37 13.30 21.27
C LEU A 99 11.28 14.32 20.88
N ASN A 100 10.08 13.87 20.51
CA ASN A 100 8.95 14.72 20.16
C ASN A 100 7.69 14.25 20.91
N PRO A 101 7.43 14.79 22.11
CA PRO A 101 6.36 14.31 23.01
C PRO A 101 4.96 14.36 22.39
N ASP A 102 4.73 15.30 21.47
CA ASP A 102 3.44 15.51 20.80
C ASP A 102 3.30 14.64 19.55
N GLU A 103 4.36 13.95 19.11
CA GLU A 103 4.37 13.14 17.89
C GLU A 103 3.42 11.95 17.98
N ALA A 104 3.27 11.35 19.17
CA ALA A 104 2.32 10.27 19.39
C ALA A 104 0.87 10.76 19.20
N GLU A 105 0.53 11.93 19.73
CA GLU A 105 -0.82 12.50 19.63
C GLU A 105 -1.08 13.05 18.22
N MET A 106 -0.06 13.64 17.57
CA MET A 106 -0.12 14.03 16.17
C MET A 106 -0.28 12.83 15.26
N ALA A 107 0.46 11.75 15.50
CA ALA A 107 0.34 10.50 14.76
C ALA A 107 -0.99 9.79 15.02
N GLU A 108 -1.52 9.80 16.24
CA GLU A 108 -2.85 9.25 16.55
C GLU A 108 -3.96 10.07 15.87
N ALA A 109 -3.95 11.40 16.02
CA ALA A 109 -4.90 12.31 15.37
C ALA A 109 -4.77 12.28 13.84
N HIS A 110 -3.57 12.03 13.35
CA HIS A 110 -3.28 11.72 11.96
C HIS A 110 -3.95 10.38 11.62
N LEU A 111 -3.56 9.24 12.19
CA LEU A 111 -4.10 7.90 11.91
C LEU A 111 -5.64 7.86 11.96
N GLN A 112 -6.28 8.58 12.87
CA GLN A 112 -7.74 8.73 12.93
C GLN A 112 -8.34 9.44 11.69
N LYS A 113 -7.60 10.39 11.10
CA LYS A 113 -7.90 11.01 9.78
C LYS A 113 -7.51 10.14 8.59
N PHE A 114 -6.58 9.19 8.75
CA PHE A 114 -6.10 8.27 7.70
C PHE A 114 -6.75 6.87 7.76
N LYS A 115 -7.91 6.73 8.45
CA LYS A 115 -8.75 5.53 8.30
C LYS A 115 -8.84 5.18 6.81
N PRO A 116 -8.82 3.91 6.40
CA PRO A 116 -8.64 3.55 4.98
C PRO A 116 -9.73 4.14 4.06
N LYS A 117 -10.90 4.49 4.63
CA LYS A 117 -11.96 5.27 3.98
C LYS A 117 -11.51 6.66 3.46
N PHE A 118 -10.54 7.30 4.12
CA PHE A 118 -9.93 8.57 3.74
C PHE A 118 -8.67 8.40 2.90
N MET A 119 -7.89 7.34 3.12
CA MET A 119 -6.64 7.09 2.38
C MET A 119 -6.91 6.83 0.90
N ASP A 120 -7.94 6.04 0.58
CA ASP A 120 -8.39 5.82 -0.80
C ASP A 120 -8.87 7.11 -1.47
N GLN A 121 -9.52 8.01 -0.73
CA GLN A 121 -9.95 9.30 -1.25
C GLN A 121 -8.77 10.28 -1.44
N HIS A 122 -7.83 10.30 -0.50
CA HIS A 122 -6.69 11.21 -0.48
C HIS A 122 -5.68 10.92 -1.59
N LEU A 123 -5.49 9.64 -1.89
CA LEU A 123 -4.61 9.21 -2.97
C LEU A 123 -5.23 9.38 -4.37
N ARG A 124 -6.57 9.46 -4.46
CA ARG A 124 -7.31 9.59 -5.74
C ARG A 124 -7.71 11.01 -6.12
N TYR A 125 -7.83 11.93 -5.16
CA TYR A 125 -8.40 13.27 -5.38
C TYR A 125 -7.53 14.39 -4.79
N PRO A 126 -7.58 15.61 -5.36
CA PRO A 126 -6.83 16.76 -4.83
C PRO A 126 -7.16 17.02 -3.36
N SER A 127 -6.18 17.55 -2.62
CA SER A 127 -6.35 17.90 -1.21
C SER A 127 -7.49 18.89 -1.03
N ASN A 128 -8.50 18.52 -0.24
CA ASN A 128 -9.32 19.50 0.46
C ASN A 128 -8.58 19.89 1.75
N HIS A 129 -8.86 21.06 2.32
CA HIS A 129 -8.09 21.68 3.43
C HIS A 129 -8.10 20.87 4.76
N ASN A 130 -8.56 19.62 4.73
CA ASN A 130 -8.65 18.70 5.88
C ASN A 130 -7.51 17.66 5.92
N THR A 131 -6.61 17.61 4.93
CA THR A 131 -5.75 16.44 4.67
C THR A 131 -4.29 16.51 5.17
N GLY A 132 -3.92 17.50 5.98
CA GLY A 132 -2.72 17.41 6.83
C GLY A 132 -1.34 17.46 6.16
N GLY A 133 -1.23 17.62 4.83
CA GLY A 133 0.02 18.04 4.18
C GLY A 133 1.18 17.03 4.16
N TYR A 134 0.89 15.73 3.98
CA TYR A 134 1.93 14.70 3.89
C TYR A 134 2.44 14.52 2.46
N SER A 135 3.73 14.21 2.36
CA SER A 135 4.47 13.93 1.12
C SER A 135 4.97 12.49 1.19
N TYR A 136 4.61 11.67 0.21
CA TYR A 136 5.04 10.29 0.09
C TYR A 136 6.14 10.20 -0.96
N LYS A 137 7.40 10.29 -0.52
CA LYS A 137 8.55 10.17 -1.41
C LYS A 137 9.09 8.74 -1.40
N PHE A 138 8.77 7.99 -2.45
CA PHE A 138 9.29 6.64 -2.66
C PHE A 138 10.37 6.64 -3.72
N ASP A 139 11.52 6.05 -3.40
CA ASP A 139 12.56 5.79 -4.38
C ASP A 139 12.17 4.59 -5.27
N PRO A 140 12.59 4.56 -6.55
CA PRO A 140 12.30 3.44 -7.46
C PRO A 140 12.70 2.07 -6.91
N CYS A 141 13.79 1.99 -6.13
CA CYS A 141 14.25 0.74 -5.52
C CYS A 141 13.29 0.18 -4.47
N TYR A 142 12.45 1.02 -3.86
CA TYR A 142 11.45 0.59 -2.90
C TYR A 142 10.38 -0.28 -3.59
N PHE A 143 9.98 0.11 -4.80
CA PHE A 143 9.06 -0.67 -5.64
C PHE A 143 9.64 -2.05 -6.00
N ASP A 144 10.94 -2.12 -6.29
CA ASP A 144 11.63 -3.41 -6.55
C ASP A 144 11.58 -4.32 -5.32
N SER A 145 11.84 -3.79 -4.12
CA SER A 145 11.76 -4.56 -2.88
C SER A 145 10.36 -5.16 -2.66
N ILE A 146 9.30 -4.37 -2.86
CA ILE A 146 7.91 -4.84 -2.72
C ILE A 146 7.58 -5.89 -3.78
N LYS A 147 8.03 -5.69 -5.03
CA LYS A 147 7.87 -6.66 -6.11
C LYS A 147 8.45 -8.02 -5.75
N GLU A 148 9.70 -8.03 -5.27
CA GLU A 148 10.41 -9.24 -4.89
C GLU A 148 9.69 -9.99 -3.77
N GLN A 149 9.19 -9.27 -2.77
CA GLN A 149 8.37 -9.86 -1.70
C GLN A 149 7.08 -10.50 -2.26
N MET A 150 6.32 -9.78 -3.09
CA MET A 150 5.09 -10.28 -3.70
C MET A 150 5.33 -11.56 -4.53
N LEU A 151 6.38 -11.55 -5.35
CA LEU A 151 6.76 -12.71 -6.17
C LEU A 151 7.17 -13.89 -5.29
N ARG A 152 8.03 -13.66 -4.29
CA ARG A 152 8.46 -14.68 -3.32
C ARG A 152 7.26 -15.32 -2.63
N ILE A 153 6.38 -14.51 -2.05
CA ILE A 153 5.18 -14.95 -1.31
C ILE A 153 4.23 -15.73 -2.24
N SER A 154 3.99 -15.22 -3.45
CA SER A 154 3.10 -15.88 -4.42
C SER A 154 3.63 -17.23 -4.88
N ALA A 155 4.95 -17.39 -5.00
CA ALA A 155 5.58 -18.64 -5.43
C ALA A 155 5.49 -19.75 -4.37
N ILE A 156 5.42 -19.40 -3.08
CA ILE A 156 5.32 -20.37 -1.98
C ILE A 156 3.89 -20.63 -1.49
N ALA A 157 2.92 -19.80 -1.92
CA ALA A 157 1.52 -19.95 -1.56
C ALA A 157 0.70 -20.75 -2.58
N CYS A 158 1.21 -20.89 -3.80
CA CYS A 158 0.66 -21.70 -4.89
C CYS A 158 1.06 -23.18 -4.77
#